data_AF-A0A2T7BP35-F1
#
_entry.id   AF-A0A2T7BP35-F1
#
_cell.length_a   1.000
_cell.length_b   1.000
_cell.length_c   1.000
_cell.angle_alpha   90.00
_cell.angle_beta   90.00
_cell.angle_gamma   90.00
#
_symmetry.space_group_name_H-M   'P 1'
#
loop_
_entity.id
_entity.type
_entity.pdbx_description
1 polymer ?
#
loop_
_entity_poly.entity_id
_entity_poly.type
_entity_poly.pdbx_seq_one_letter_code
_entity_poly.pdbx_strand_id
1 'polypeptide(L)'
;MKNAFVLMACSVAMMATSCNNLTGTGKGTDSTAYASSSENDANAIIGYTNSVVDLLNHDMDYLDQMSRYVTQVDKALHNPGDRFAFLSISTPFSMPRIKAFNDKNDPAHPSSALAKEDQAFFKAHMAAYTEASGKLETFRKEEADYLKAEDYKDDKSVKGLALLDSIRNYAGIMIDEKTAVMKRINTVADAAEAVALKDSPLRQPIHDMKADMAAVKAFVSGMGQHADDYKTFADSAQTGYSSLEQAQTAHAAANSDNVKKADKDSQYKNFYDKYHDFLLRAKKIMRDAGDAGKLTDSQLEDLDNDYESMITAYNSFTS
;
A
#
# COMPACT_ATOMS: atom_id res chain seq x y z
N MET A 1 18.90 -21.86 -7.46
CA MET A 1 18.37 -20.65 -8.13
C MET A 1 17.96 -19.69 -7.03
N LYS A 2 18.56 -18.51 -6.99
CA LYS A 2 18.35 -17.52 -5.93
C LYS A 2 17.09 -16.71 -6.27
N ASN A 3 15.94 -17.14 -5.76
CA ASN A 3 14.76 -16.29 -5.76
C ASN A 3 14.87 -15.39 -4.52
N ALA A 4 15.53 -14.24 -4.70
CA ALA A 4 15.42 -13.14 -3.76
C ALA A 4 13.99 -12.59 -3.90
N PHE A 5 13.07 -13.12 -3.08
CA PHE A 5 11.80 -12.47 -2.85
C PHE A 5 12.08 -11.26 -1.98
N VAL A 6 12.34 -10.12 -2.63
CA VAL A 6 12.17 -8.82 -2.00
C VAL A 6 10.67 -8.63 -1.90
N LEU A 7 10.06 -8.96 -0.76
CA LEU A 7 8.76 -8.40 -0.43
C LEU A 7 9.00 -6.93 -0.13
N MET A 8 8.78 -6.13 -1.16
CA MET A 8 8.44 -4.74 -0.97
C MET A 8 7.14 -4.76 -0.14
N ALA A 9 7.25 -4.41 1.14
CA ALA A 9 6.12 -4.13 2.01
C ALA A 9 5.35 -2.97 1.38
N CYS A 10 4.41 -3.32 0.52
CA CYS A 10 3.53 -2.39 -0.15
C CYS A 10 2.38 -2.08 0.83
N SER A 11 2.74 -1.35 1.89
CA SER A 11 1.83 -0.43 2.56
C SER A 11 1.33 0.53 1.48
N VAL A 12 0.13 0.26 1.00
CA VAL A 12 -0.49 0.96 -0.13
C VAL A 12 -1.76 1.57 0.44
N ALA A 13 -1.61 2.75 1.03
CA ALA A 13 -2.48 3.84 0.63
C ALA A 13 -1.85 4.53 -0.61
N MET A 14 -1.50 3.77 -1.66
CA MET A 14 -1.05 4.39 -2.91
C MET A 14 -2.24 4.72 -3.78
N MET A 15 -2.45 6.02 -3.89
CA MET A 15 -3.09 6.65 -5.03
C MET A 15 -2.20 6.41 -6.25
N ALA A 16 -2.56 5.42 -7.05
CA ALA A 16 -1.99 5.24 -8.37
C ALA A 16 -2.60 6.29 -9.30
N THR A 17 -2.00 7.49 -9.36
CA THR A 17 -2.10 8.27 -10.58
C THR A 17 -1.36 7.48 -11.65
N SER A 18 -2.08 7.11 -12.70
CA SER A 18 -1.50 6.55 -13.92
C SER A 18 -0.28 7.36 -14.31
N CYS A 19 0.91 6.76 -14.26
CA CYS A 19 2.11 7.30 -14.88
C CYS A 19 1.86 7.38 -16.40
N ASN A 20 1.33 8.51 -16.84
CA ASN A 20 1.50 8.99 -18.20
C ASN A 20 1.69 10.50 -18.15
N ASN A 21 2.89 10.92 -18.53
CA ASN A 21 3.34 12.29 -18.80
C ASN A 21 3.90 13.09 -17.61
N LEU A 22 5.21 12.96 -17.42
CA LEU A 22 6.08 13.95 -16.75
C LEU A 22 6.24 15.26 -17.55
N THR A 23 5.35 15.56 -18.50
CA THR A 23 5.33 16.84 -19.21
C THR A 23 3.89 17.21 -19.55
N GLY A 24 3.38 18.25 -18.90
CA GLY A 24 2.18 18.98 -19.33
C GLY A 24 0.90 18.59 -18.61
N THR A 25 0.34 19.55 -17.87
CA THR A 25 -1.11 19.74 -17.60
C THR A 25 -1.96 18.47 -17.76
N GLY A 26 -1.82 17.54 -16.82
CA GLY A 26 -2.61 16.32 -16.80
C GLY A 26 -4.03 16.66 -16.33
N LYS A 27 -4.99 16.67 -17.26
CA LYS A 27 -6.40 16.50 -16.89
C LYS A 27 -6.50 15.18 -16.13
N GLY A 28 -6.97 15.23 -14.89
CA GLY A 28 -7.40 14.05 -14.17
C GLY A 28 -8.30 13.22 -15.08
N THR A 29 -8.16 11.90 -15.02
CA THR A 29 -9.10 10.99 -15.67
C THR A 29 -10.46 11.16 -14.98
N ASP A 30 -11.21 12.17 -15.43
CA ASP A 30 -12.56 12.45 -14.99
C ASP A 30 -13.42 11.25 -15.36
N SER A 31 -13.58 10.32 -14.42
CA SER A 31 -14.66 9.35 -14.50
C SER A 31 -15.98 10.12 -14.38
N THR A 32 -16.61 10.41 -15.51
CA THR A 32 -17.89 11.15 -15.56
C THR A 32 -19.05 10.35 -14.93
N ALA A 33 -18.83 9.08 -14.57
CA ALA A 33 -19.84 8.18 -14.01
C ALA A 33 -20.47 8.72 -12.70
N TYR A 34 -19.73 9.54 -11.95
CA TYR A 34 -20.16 10.08 -10.66
C TYR A 34 -20.36 11.61 -10.67
N ALA A 35 -20.19 12.27 -11.83
CA ALA A 35 -20.26 13.73 -11.92
C ALA A 35 -21.64 14.32 -11.55
N SER A 36 -22.71 13.53 -11.65
CA SER A 36 -24.08 13.90 -11.27
C SER A 36 -24.50 13.37 -9.89
N SER A 37 -23.61 12.74 -9.13
CA SER A 37 -23.92 12.20 -7.81
C SER A 37 -24.25 13.32 -6.82
N SER A 38 -25.13 13.01 -5.86
CA SER A 38 -25.35 13.92 -4.73
C SER A 38 -24.17 13.88 -3.76
N GLU A 39 -24.04 14.90 -2.91
CA GLU A 39 -23.03 14.90 -1.83
C GLU A 39 -23.20 13.70 -0.89
N ASN A 40 -24.44 13.28 -0.63
CA ASN A 40 -24.72 12.08 0.17
C ASN A 40 -24.23 10.81 -0.52
N ASP A 41 -24.40 10.70 -1.84
CA ASP A 41 -23.90 9.55 -2.61
C ASP A 41 -22.37 9.54 -2.63
N ALA A 42 -21.74 10.71 -2.82
CA ALA A 42 -20.29 10.86 -2.75
C ALA A 42 -19.73 10.43 -1.39
N ASN A 43 -20.35 10.88 -0.29
CA ASN A 43 -19.95 10.48 1.07
C ASN A 43 -20.15 8.98 1.32
N ALA A 44 -21.21 8.38 0.78
CA ALA A 44 -21.44 6.93 0.88
C ALA A 44 -20.40 6.13 0.08
N ILE A 45 -19.95 6.63 -1.07
CA ILE A 45 -18.88 6.02 -1.87
C ILE A 45 -17.54 6.12 -1.13
N ILE A 46 -17.22 7.29 -0.57
CA ILE A 46 -16.00 7.50 0.24
C ILE A 46 -16.01 6.58 1.47
N GLY A 47 -17.13 6.51 2.20
CA GLY A 47 -17.25 5.63 3.37
C GLY A 47 -17.06 4.15 3.06
N TYR A 48 -17.59 3.68 1.93
CA TYR A 48 -17.38 2.31 1.46
C TYR A 48 -15.93 2.06 1.01
N THR A 49 -15.34 2.97 0.23
CA THR A 49 -13.97 2.78 -0.26
C THR A 49 -12.96 2.79 0.89
N ASN A 50 -13.15 3.65 1.90
CA ASN A 50 -12.32 3.66 3.11
C ASN A 50 -12.37 2.34 3.87
N SER A 51 -13.55 1.73 4.03
CA SER A 51 -13.64 0.45 4.74
C SER A 51 -12.96 -0.70 4.00
N VAL A 52 -12.99 -0.68 2.66
CA VAL A 52 -12.23 -1.63 1.85
C VAL A 52 -10.72 -1.40 2.04
N VAL A 53 -10.24 -0.16 2.00
CA VAL A 53 -8.82 0.17 2.26
C VAL A 53 -8.39 -0.30 3.65
N ASP A 54 -9.18 -0.02 4.69
CA ASP A 54 -8.89 -0.43 6.07
C ASP A 54 -8.72 -1.95 6.19
N LEU A 55 -9.62 -2.72 5.57
CA LEU A 55 -9.55 -4.18 5.53
C LEU A 55 -8.26 -4.65 4.83
N LEU A 56 -7.98 -4.11 3.65
CA LEU A 56 -6.83 -4.53 2.84
C LEU A 56 -5.49 -4.18 3.53
N ASN A 57 -5.43 -3.05 4.24
CA ASN A 57 -4.24 -2.66 5.00
C ASN A 57 -4.04 -3.53 6.24
N HIS A 58 -5.10 -3.80 6.99
CA HIS A 58 -5.04 -4.71 8.16
C HIS A 58 -4.46 -6.08 7.78
N ASP A 59 -4.90 -6.65 6.66
CA ASP A 59 -4.47 -7.98 6.25
C ASP A 59 -3.03 -8.00 5.70
N MET A 60 -2.45 -6.84 5.37
CA MET A 60 -1.11 -6.77 4.79
C MET A 60 0.00 -6.90 5.82
N ASP A 61 -0.20 -6.37 7.02
CA ASP A 61 0.68 -6.64 8.16
C ASP A 61 0.80 -8.15 8.43
N TYR A 62 -0.30 -8.88 8.24
CA TYR A 62 -0.32 -10.33 8.37
C TYR A 62 0.44 -11.02 7.24
N LEU A 63 0.22 -10.61 5.98
CA LEU A 63 0.92 -11.17 4.83
C LEU A 63 2.45 -10.94 4.90
N ASP A 64 2.90 -9.80 5.40
CA ASP A 64 4.32 -9.50 5.59
C ASP A 64 4.96 -10.40 6.66
N GLN A 65 4.27 -10.59 7.79
CA GLN A 65 4.68 -11.56 8.80
C GLN A 65 4.69 -12.98 8.23
N MET A 66 3.67 -13.34 7.46
CA MET A 66 3.54 -14.65 6.83
C MET A 66 4.68 -14.94 5.88
N SER A 67 5.11 -13.95 5.10
CA SER A 67 6.21 -14.12 4.17
C SER A 67 7.55 -14.40 4.87
N ARG A 68 7.85 -13.65 5.94
CA ARG A 68 9.03 -13.90 6.78
C ARG A 68 8.98 -15.30 7.38
N TYR A 69 7.80 -15.72 7.85
CA TYR A 69 7.58 -17.07 8.38
C TYR A 69 7.82 -18.15 7.33
N VAL A 70 7.16 -18.07 6.17
CA VAL A 70 7.30 -19.04 5.07
C VAL A 70 8.76 -19.17 4.64
N THR A 71 9.50 -18.07 4.58
CA THR A 71 10.93 -18.08 4.25
C THR A 71 11.75 -18.87 5.27
N GLN A 72 11.45 -18.73 6.56
CA GLN A 72 12.15 -19.46 7.62
C GLN A 72 11.80 -20.94 7.61
N VAL A 73 10.51 -21.29 7.46
CA VAL A 73 10.07 -22.68 7.41
C VAL A 73 10.62 -23.38 6.16
N ASP A 74 10.62 -22.72 5.01
CA ASP A 74 11.19 -23.28 3.78
C ASP A 74 12.65 -23.67 3.97
N LYS A 75 13.44 -22.77 4.56
CA LYS A 75 14.85 -23.04 4.88
C LYS A 75 14.99 -24.21 5.85
N ALA A 76 14.11 -24.31 6.85
CA ALA A 76 14.12 -25.40 7.83
C ALA A 76 13.77 -26.75 7.19
N LEU A 77 12.76 -26.80 6.33
CA LEU A 77 12.33 -28.00 5.60
C LEU A 77 13.35 -28.47 4.57
N HIS A 78 14.18 -27.58 4.01
CA HIS A 78 15.32 -27.99 3.18
C HIS A 78 16.52 -28.52 3.99
N ASN A 79 16.55 -28.31 5.31
CA ASN A 79 17.59 -28.81 6.20
C ASN A 79 17.03 -29.29 7.55
N PRO A 80 16.12 -30.29 7.56
CA PRO A 80 15.36 -30.67 8.75
C PRO A 80 16.20 -31.39 9.81
N GLY A 81 17.44 -31.77 9.48
CA GLY A 81 18.39 -32.39 10.41
C GLY A 81 19.11 -31.39 11.33
N ASP A 82 18.99 -30.09 11.08
CA ASP A 82 19.50 -29.07 11.98
C ASP A 82 18.58 -28.94 13.21
N ARG A 83 19.13 -29.25 14.39
CA ARG A 83 18.42 -29.18 15.68
C ARG A 83 17.85 -27.79 16.01
N PHE A 84 18.31 -26.74 15.33
CA PHE A 84 17.83 -25.37 15.50
C PHE A 84 16.90 -24.89 14.39
N ALA A 85 16.64 -25.71 13.37
CA ALA A 85 15.91 -25.31 12.16
C ALA A 85 14.54 -24.66 12.46
N PHE A 86 13.84 -25.17 13.47
CA PHE A 86 12.48 -24.71 13.83
C PHE A 86 12.41 -23.91 15.14
N LEU A 87 13.50 -23.81 15.92
CA LEU A 87 13.47 -23.27 17.28
C LEU A 87 13.24 -21.75 17.35
N SER A 88 13.57 -21.01 16.29
CA SER A 88 13.45 -19.55 16.23
C SER A 88 12.34 -19.06 15.30
N ILE A 89 11.48 -19.95 14.80
CA ILE A 89 10.44 -19.56 13.85
C ILE A 89 9.26 -18.95 14.60
N SER A 90 9.09 -17.64 14.45
CA SER A 90 7.94 -16.93 15.00
C SER A 90 6.71 -17.18 14.15
N THR A 91 5.70 -17.85 14.71
CA THR A 91 4.41 -18.04 14.05
C THR A 91 3.68 -16.69 13.91
N PRO A 92 3.25 -16.32 12.71
CA PRO A 92 2.49 -15.10 12.48
C PRO A 92 1.12 -15.21 13.13
N PHE A 93 0.65 -14.11 13.71
CA PHE A 93 -0.66 -14.04 14.34
C PHE A 93 -1.57 -13.16 13.49
N SER A 94 -2.66 -13.73 12.99
CA SER A 94 -3.74 -12.94 12.42
C SER A 94 -4.60 -12.41 13.56
N MET A 95 -4.66 -11.09 13.72
CA MET A 95 -5.66 -10.50 14.60
C MET A 95 -7.05 -10.78 14.02
N PRO A 96 -8.01 -11.25 14.83
CA PRO A 96 -9.38 -11.37 14.36
C PRO A 96 -9.83 -10.03 13.79
N ARG A 97 -10.47 -10.04 12.62
CA ARG A 97 -11.16 -8.86 12.07
C ARG A 97 -12.18 -8.41 13.12
N ILE A 98 -11.80 -7.47 13.97
CA ILE A 98 -12.75 -6.84 14.90
C ILE A 98 -13.82 -6.26 13.98
N LYS A 99 -15.10 -6.55 14.27
CA LYS A 99 -16.24 -5.97 13.54
C LYS A 99 -16.26 -4.45 13.77
N ALA A 100 -15.32 -3.74 13.15
CA ALA A 100 -15.25 -2.29 13.09
C ALA A 100 -16.12 -1.75 11.95
N PHE A 101 -16.52 -2.63 11.04
CA PHE A 101 -17.44 -2.30 9.96
C PHE A 101 -18.88 -2.37 10.49
N ASN A 102 -19.55 -1.23 10.54
CA ASN A 102 -21.01 -1.21 10.63
C ASN A 102 -21.60 -1.81 9.33
N ASP A 103 -22.83 -2.31 9.37
CA ASP A 103 -23.47 -2.96 8.21
C ASP A 103 -23.53 -2.07 6.95
N LYS A 104 -23.34 -0.74 7.08
CA LYS A 104 -23.37 0.22 5.97
C LYS A 104 -22.07 0.30 5.17
N ASN A 105 -20.93 -0.02 5.79
CA ASN A 105 -19.61 0.06 5.17
C ASN A 105 -18.92 -1.32 5.17
N ASP A 106 -19.69 -2.41 5.11
CA ASP A 106 -19.12 -3.74 4.97
C ASP A 106 -18.42 -3.87 3.61
N PRO A 107 -17.10 -4.16 3.56
CA PRO A 107 -16.38 -4.38 2.30
C PRO A 107 -17.01 -5.43 1.38
N ALA A 108 -17.76 -6.40 1.95
CA ALA A 108 -18.48 -7.43 1.20
C ALA A 108 -19.78 -6.94 0.53
N HIS A 109 -20.27 -5.76 0.90
CA HIS A 109 -21.52 -5.19 0.40
C HIS A 109 -21.26 -3.80 -0.21
N PRO A 110 -20.94 -3.73 -1.52
CA PRO A 110 -20.72 -2.46 -2.20
C PRO A 110 -21.87 -1.47 -2.04
N SER A 111 -21.53 -0.21 -1.78
CA SER A 111 -22.51 0.87 -1.62
C SER A 111 -23.44 0.96 -2.83
N SER A 112 -24.74 1.14 -2.59
CA SER A 112 -25.73 1.33 -3.66
C SER A 112 -25.52 2.63 -4.45
N ALA A 113 -24.75 3.58 -3.90
CA ALA A 113 -24.37 4.83 -4.55
C ALA A 113 -23.32 4.63 -5.67
N LEU A 114 -22.62 3.50 -5.67
CA LEU A 114 -21.70 3.13 -6.75
C LEU A 114 -22.46 2.85 -8.06
N ALA A 115 -21.83 3.10 -9.20
CA ALA A 115 -22.30 2.61 -10.50
C ALA A 115 -22.40 1.07 -10.50
N LYS A 116 -23.26 0.50 -11.35
CA LYS A 116 -23.54 -0.94 -11.31
C LYS A 116 -22.32 -1.78 -11.67
N GLU A 117 -21.48 -1.28 -12.57
CA GLU A 117 -20.21 -1.87 -12.96
C GLU A 117 -19.23 -1.90 -11.79
N ASP A 118 -19.20 -0.83 -10.99
CA ASP A 118 -18.36 -0.73 -9.78
C ASP A 118 -18.85 -1.65 -8.67
N GLN A 119 -20.16 -1.72 -8.44
CA GLN A 119 -20.74 -2.69 -7.50
C GLN A 119 -20.35 -4.12 -7.89
N ALA A 120 -20.46 -4.47 -9.17
CA ALA A 120 -20.10 -5.80 -9.65
C ALA A 120 -18.60 -6.08 -9.51
N PHE A 121 -17.75 -5.11 -9.84
CA PHE A 121 -16.31 -5.20 -9.70
C PHE A 121 -15.92 -5.47 -8.24
N PHE A 122 -16.30 -4.58 -7.31
CA PHE A 122 -15.89 -4.71 -5.92
C PHE A 122 -16.42 -6.00 -5.30
N LYS A 123 -17.66 -6.38 -5.59
CA LYS A 123 -18.23 -7.64 -5.10
C LYS A 123 -17.41 -8.86 -5.55
N ALA A 124 -17.02 -8.91 -6.82
CA ALA A 124 -16.26 -10.04 -7.36
C ALA A 124 -14.85 -10.12 -6.76
N HIS A 125 -14.12 -9.02 -6.76
CA HIS A 125 -12.73 -8.97 -6.27
C HIS A 125 -12.66 -9.18 -4.75
N MET A 126 -13.57 -8.60 -3.96
CA MET A 126 -13.59 -8.83 -2.51
C MET A 126 -14.00 -10.27 -2.14
N ALA A 127 -14.84 -10.92 -2.95
CA ALA A 127 -15.16 -12.34 -2.76
C ALA A 127 -13.93 -13.22 -3.03
N ALA A 128 -13.21 -12.98 -4.13
CA ALA A 128 -11.97 -13.70 -4.46
C ALA A 128 -10.90 -13.49 -3.39
N TYR A 129 -10.71 -12.26 -2.93
CA TYR A 129 -9.80 -11.92 -1.84
C TYR A 129 -10.15 -12.67 -0.54
N THR A 130 -11.44 -12.68 -0.17
CA THR A 130 -11.92 -13.38 1.04
C THR A 130 -11.74 -14.89 0.94
N GLU A 131 -12.02 -15.47 -0.23
CA GLU A 131 -11.78 -16.90 -0.48
C GLU A 131 -10.30 -17.25 -0.34
N ALA A 132 -9.42 -16.47 -0.96
CA ALA A 132 -7.97 -16.66 -0.88
C ALA A 132 -7.46 -16.55 0.56
N SER A 133 -7.94 -15.57 1.32
CA SER A 133 -7.66 -15.42 2.76
C SER A 133 -8.08 -16.66 3.56
N GLY A 134 -9.28 -17.20 3.29
CA GLY A 134 -9.75 -18.43 3.95
C GLY A 134 -8.91 -19.67 3.61
N LYS A 135 -8.45 -19.78 2.35
CA LYS A 135 -7.56 -20.85 1.91
C LYS A 135 -6.18 -20.74 2.52
N LEU A 136 -5.61 -19.53 2.55
CA LEU A 136 -4.34 -19.24 3.21
C LEU A 136 -4.34 -19.71 4.65
N GLU A 137 -5.36 -19.35 5.44
CA GLU A 137 -5.44 -19.75 6.86
C GLU A 137 -5.61 -21.26 7.02
N THR A 138 -6.34 -21.91 6.11
CA THR A 138 -6.50 -23.37 6.09
C THR A 138 -5.14 -24.06 5.89
N PHE A 139 -4.40 -23.68 4.85
CA PHE A 139 -3.09 -24.27 4.57
C PHE A 139 -2.06 -23.95 5.65
N ARG A 140 -2.09 -22.74 6.23
CA ARG A 140 -1.24 -22.37 7.36
C ARG A 140 -1.52 -23.25 8.59
N LYS A 141 -2.80 -23.57 8.86
CA LYS A 141 -3.15 -24.48 9.96
C LYS A 141 -2.65 -25.89 9.69
N GLU A 142 -2.86 -26.41 8.48
CA GLU A 142 -2.37 -27.74 8.09
C GLU A 142 -0.83 -27.84 8.17
N GLU A 143 -0.13 -26.78 7.79
CA GLU A 143 1.33 -26.67 7.90
C GLU A 143 1.80 -26.65 9.35
N ALA A 144 1.13 -25.89 10.22
CA ALA A 144 1.46 -25.88 11.64
C ALA A 144 1.25 -27.24 12.30
N ASP A 145 0.16 -27.94 11.96
CA ASP A 145 -0.10 -29.30 12.46
C ASP A 145 0.96 -30.30 11.94
N TYR A 146 1.36 -30.18 10.68
CA TYR A 146 2.44 -30.97 10.07
C TYR A 146 3.80 -30.77 10.76
N LEU A 147 4.20 -29.51 11.01
CA LEU A 147 5.43 -29.21 11.73
C LEU A 147 5.40 -29.73 13.17
N LYS A 148 4.26 -29.58 13.85
CA LYS A 148 4.07 -30.02 15.24
C LYS A 148 4.11 -31.54 15.39
N ALA A 149 3.55 -32.27 14.42
CA ALA A 149 3.61 -33.72 14.37
C ALA A 149 5.00 -34.25 13.98
N GLU A 150 5.88 -33.37 13.50
CA GLU A 150 7.18 -33.70 12.93
C GLU A 150 7.10 -34.64 11.71
N ASP A 151 5.97 -34.63 10.99
CA ASP A 151 5.70 -35.44 9.79
C ASP A 151 6.78 -35.28 8.70
N TYR A 152 7.51 -34.16 8.72
CA TYR A 152 8.67 -33.91 7.85
C TYR A 152 9.80 -34.93 7.98
N LYS A 153 9.87 -35.66 9.09
CA LYS A 153 10.80 -36.78 9.30
C LYS A 153 10.38 -38.02 8.52
N ASP A 154 9.08 -38.21 8.35
CA ASP A 154 8.51 -39.40 7.72
C ASP A 154 8.45 -39.27 6.20
N ASP A 155 8.05 -38.10 5.71
CA ASP A 155 7.87 -37.84 4.28
C ASP A 155 9.03 -37.07 3.62
N LYS A 156 10.11 -36.80 4.37
CA LYS A 156 11.27 -36.03 3.93
C LYS A 156 10.88 -34.63 3.43
N SER A 157 10.01 -33.94 4.15
CA SER A 157 9.58 -32.55 3.90
C SER A 157 8.68 -32.34 2.67
N VAL A 158 8.26 -33.40 1.98
CA VAL A 158 7.51 -33.29 0.72
C VAL A 158 6.16 -32.57 0.91
N LYS A 159 5.36 -32.98 1.90
CA LYS A 159 4.07 -32.34 2.18
C LYS A 159 4.26 -30.92 2.70
N GLY A 160 5.25 -30.69 3.56
CA GLY A 160 5.57 -29.36 4.09
C GLY A 160 5.86 -28.35 2.97
N LEU A 161 6.72 -28.71 2.02
CA LEU A 161 7.04 -27.84 0.88
C LEU A 161 5.81 -27.56 0.00
N ALA A 162 4.96 -28.56 -0.26
CA ALA A 162 3.72 -28.36 -1.01
C ALA A 162 2.71 -27.44 -0.28
N LEU A 163 2.65 -27.51 1.06
CA LEU A 163 1.86 -26.59 1.87
C LEU A 163 2.40 -25.16 1.77
N LEU A 164 3.72 -24.96 1.83
CA LEU A 164 4.34 -23.65 1.65
C LEU A 164 4.05 -23.05 0.27
N ASP A 165 4.08 -23.86 -0.79
CA ASP A 165 3.74 -23.41 -2.14
C ASP A 165 2.27 -22.99 -2.25
N SER A 166 1.37 -23.70 -1.56
CA SER A 166 -0.04 -23.33 -1.47
C SER A 166 -0.22 -22.00 -0.73
N ILE A 167 0.47 -21.81 0.40
CA ILE A 167 0.46 -20.56 1.17
C ILE A 167 0.95 -19.39 0.28
N ARG A 168 2.07 -19.55 -0.42
CA ARG A 168 2.61 -18.54 -1.35
C ARG A 168 1.62 -18.19 -2.45
N ASN A 169 0.99 -19.20 -3.05
CA ASN A 169 0.02 -19.00 -4.12
C ASN A 169 -1.17 -18.16 -3.65
N TYR A 170 -1.78 -18.50 -2.51
CA TYR A 170 -2.94 -17.75 -2.00
C TYR A 170 -2.57 -16.37 -1.47
N ALA A 171 -1.38 -16.19 -0.88
CA ALA A 171 -0.86 -14.87 -0.55
C ALA A 171 -0.67 -14.01 -1.82
N GLY A 172 -0.16 -14.59 -2.90
CA GLY A 172 -0.03 -13.93 -4.21
C GLY A 172 -1.38 -13.48 -4.76
N ILE A 173 -2.39 -14.35 -4.72
CA ILE A 173 -3.77 -13.99 -5.14
C ILE A 173 -4.30 -12.81 -4.31
N MET A 174 -4.12 -12.81 -2.99
CA MET A 174 -4.54 -11.68 -2.16
C MET A 174 -3.87 -10.36 -2.56
N ILE A 175 -2.57 -10.40 -2.88
CA ILE A 175 -1.81 -9.22 -3.33
C ILE A 175 -2.32 -8.71 -4.69
N ASP A 176 -2.59 -9.61 -5.63
CA ASP A 176 -3.12 -9.27 -6.95
C ASP A 176 -4.52 -8.64 -6.85
N GLU A 177 -5.40 -9.25 -6.05
CA GLU A 177 -6.75 -8.75 -5.79
C GLU A 177 -6.72 -7.39 -5.09
N LYS A 178 -5.89 -7.21 -4.06
CA LYS A 178 -5.65 -5.90 -3.42
C LYS A 178 -5.24 -4.87 -4.46
N THR A 179 -4.29 -5.20 -5.33
CA THR A 179 -3.77 -4.28 -6.36
C THR A 179 -4.88 -3.84 -7.31
N ALA A 180 -5.71 -4.77 -7.78
CA ALA A 180 -6.85 -4.46 -8.64
C ALA A 180 -7.88 -3.58 -7.94
N VAL A 181 -8.24 -3.92 -6.69
CA VAL A 181 -9.21 -3.17 -5.89
C VAL A 181 -8.73 -1.76 -5.59
N MET A 182 -7.49 -1.59 -5.13
CA MET A 182 -6.92 -0.28 -4.83
C MET A 182 -6.88 0.63 -6.06
N LYS A 183 -6.54 0.09 -7.23
CA LYS A 183 -6.59 0.86 -8.48
C LYS A 183 -7.99 1.38 -8.78
N ARG A 184 -9.02 0.55 -8.56
CA ARG A 184 -10.41 0.96 -8.78
C ARG A 184 -10.89 1.95 -7.73
N ILE A 185 -10.53 1.75 -6.46
CA ILE A 185 -10.79 2.71 -5.38
C ILE A 185 -10.30 4.09 -5.75
N ASN A 186 -9.06 4.23 -6.22
CA ASN A 186 -8.52 5.53 -6.61
C ASN A 186 -9.41 6.23 -7.65
N THR A 187 -9.86 5.50 -8.67
CA THR A 187 -10.70 6.07 -9.73
C THR A 187 -12.07 6.54 -9.20
N VAL A 188 -12.67 5.75 -8.30
CA VAL A 188 -14.03 5.99 -7.81
C VAL A 188 -14.05 7.01 -6.67
N ALA A 189 -13.10 6.91 -5.75
CA ALA A 189 -12.93 7.84 -4.64
C ALA A 189 -12.54 9.23 -5.13
N ASP A 190 -11.64 9.36 -6.12
CA ASP A 190 -11.30 10.68 -6.71
C ASP A 190 -12.53 11.36 -7.32
N ALA A 191 -13.38 10.59 -8.02
CA ALA A 191 -14.60 11.13 -8.62
C ALA A 191 -15.62 11.55 -7.55
N ALA A 192 -15.80 10.76 -6.50
CA ALA A 192 -16.68 11.10 -5.38
C ALA A 192 -16.16 12.31 -4.59
N GLU A 193 -14.86 12.36 -4.32
CA GLU A 193 -14.19 13.45 -3.62
C GLU A 193 -14.30 14.76 -4.40
N ALA A 194 -14.17 14.74 -5.73
CA ALA A 194 -14.38 15.91 -6.58
C ALA A 194 -15.79 16.51 -6.44
N VAL A 195 -16.82 15.66 -6.26
CA VAL A 195 -18.20 16.09 -6.00
C VAL A 195 -18.35 16.63 -4.58
N ALA A 196 -17.83 15.92 -3.58
CA ALA A 196 -17.92 16.31 -2.16
C ALA A 196 -17.18 17.63 -1.87
N LEU A 197 -16.05 17.87 -2.55
CA LEU A 197 -15.21 19.05 -2.34
C LEU A 197 -15.52 20.21 -3.28
N LYS A 198 -16.52 20.14 -4.16
CA LYS A 198 -16.69 21.10 -5.26
C LYS A 198 -16.71 22.58 -4.81
N ASP A 199 -17.32 22.86 -3.67
CA ASP A 199 -17.45 24.20 -3.06
C ASP A 199 -16.57 24.36 -1.80
N SER A 200 -15.74 23.36 -1.49
CA SER A 200 -14.88 23.36 -0.31
C SER A 200 -13.61 24.18 -0.53
N PRO A 201 -13.20 25.04 0.43
CA PRO A 201 -11.89 25.68 0.37
C PRO A 201 -10.74 24.65 0.40
N LEU A 202 -10.98 23.43 0.90
CA LEU A 202 -9.98 22.37 0.98
C LEU A 202 -9.76 21.61 -0.33
N ARG A 203 -10.55 21.85 -1.37
CA ARG A 203 -10.45 21.12 -2.65
C ARG A 203 -9.05 21.14 -3.24
N GLN A 204 -8.46 22.33 -3.40
CA GLN A 204 -7.13 22.49 -3.98
C GLN A 204 -6.04 21.92 -3.06
N PRO A 205 -6.00 22.24 -1.75
CA PRO A 205 -5.10 21.58 -0.80
C PRO A 205 -5.09 20.05 -0.88
N ILE A 206 -6.27 19.42 -0.88
CA ILE A 206 -6.40 17.96 -0.92
C ILE A 206 -5.81 17.43 -2.22
N HIS A 207 -6.19 18.03 -3.36
CA HIS A 207 -5.66 17.64 -4.67
C HIS A 207 -4.13 17.72 -4.73
N ASP A 208 -3.54 18.82 -4.26
CA ASP A 208 -2.09 19.04 -4.28
C ASP A 208 -1.36 18.01 -3.42
N MET A 209 -1.84 17.76 -2.19
CA MET A 209 -1.25 16.77 -1.27
C MET A 209 -1.34 15.34 -1.83
N LYS A 210 -2.44 14.98 -2.52
CA LYS A 210 -2.59 13.68 -3.18
C LYS A 210 -1.60 13.51 -4.33
N ALA A 211 -1.43 14.56 -5.15
CA ALA A 211 -0.45 14.56 -6.23
C ALA A 211 0.99 14.42 -5.69
N ASP A 212 1.31 15.11 -4.59
CA ASP A 212 2.62 15.02 -3.93
C ASP A 212 2.89 13.62 -3.39
N MET A 213 1.93 13.00 -2.69
CA MET A 213 2.08 11.62 -2.21
C MET A 213 2.27 10.62 -3.35
N ALA A 214 1.54 10.76 -4.45
CA ALA A 214 1.71 9.89 -5.61
C ALA A 214 3.09 10.04 -6.24
N ALA A 215 3.61 11.27 -6.35
CA ALA A 215 4.93 11.55 -6.86
C ALA A 215 6.03 10.97 -5.95
N VAL A 216 5.90 11.16 -4.62
CA VAL A 216 6.81 10.57 -3.64
C VAL A 216 6.83 9.04 -3.77
N LYS A 217 5.66 8.40 -3.88
CA LYS A 217 5.61 6.95 -3.99
C LYS A 217 6.21 6.41 -5.29
N ALA A 218 5.99 7.11 -6.40
CA ALA A 218 6.63 6.78 -7.67
C ALA A 218 8.16 6.88 -7.55
N PHE A 219 8.66 7.91 -6.86
CA PHE A 219 10.09 8.05 -6.57
C PHE A 219 10.63 6.89 -5.73
N VAL A 220 9.98 6.56 -4.60
CA VAL A 220 10.38 5.42 -3.74
C VAL A 220 10.37 4.10 -4.50
N SER A 221 9.33 3.87 -5.32
CA SER A 221 9.24 2.68 -6.17
C SER A 221 10.39 2.58 -7.17
N GLY A 222 10.75 3.69 -7.83
CA GLY A 222 11.89 3.75 -8.73
C GLY A 222 13.22 3.46 -8.02
N MET A 223 13.41 4.03 -6.81
CA MET A 223 14.58 3.72 -5.97
C MET A 223 14.66 2.21 -5.67
N GLY A 224 13.55 1.59 -5.29
CA GLY A 224 13.49 0.15 -5.02
C GLY A 224 13.77 -0.73 -6.25
N GLN A 225 13.20 -0.39 -7.42
CA GLN A 225 13.42 -1.14 -8.67
C GLN A 225 14.88 -1.14 -9.14
N HIS A 226 15.61 -0.08 -8.80
CA HIS A 226 17.02 0.09 -9.17
C HIS A 226 17.97 -0.07 -7.98
N ALA A 227 17.54 -0.77 -6.92
CA ALA A 227 18.30 -0.89 -5.69
C ALA A 227 19.70 -1.50 -5.90
N ASP A 228 19.79 -2.58 -6.69
CA ASP A 228 21.05 -3.29 -6.93
C ASP A 228 22.01 -2.59 -7.92
N ASP A 229 21.49 -1.65 -8.73
CA ASP A 229 22.24 -0.95 -9.77
C ASP A 229 21.85 0.53 -9.85
N TYR A 230 21.97 1.21 -8.71
CA TYR A 230 21.52 2.60 -8.55
C TYR A 230 22.19 3.55 -9.54
N LYS A 231 23.42 3.26 -9.99
CA LYS A 231 24.15 4.10 -10.95
C LYS A 231 23.42 4.29 -12.27
N THR A 232 22.65 3.28 -12.73
CA THR A 232 21.84 3.39 -13.94
C THR A 232 20.61 4.29 -13.77
N PHE A 233 20.22 4.55 -12.53
CA PHE A 233 19.03 5.32 -12.17
C PHE A 233 19.37 6.69 -11.56
N ALA A 234 20.63 6.97 -11.25
CA ALA A 234 21.06 8.16 -10.51
C ALA A 234 20.55 9.49 -11.11
N ASP A 235 20.62 9.66 -12.43
CA ASP A 235 20.14 10.87 -13.11
C ASP A 235 18.61 11.01 -13.02
N SER A 236 17.89 9.89 -13.17
CA SER A 236 16.43 9.85 -13.00
C SER A 236 16.02 10.13 -11.55
N ALA A 237 16.74 9.57 -10.58
CA ALA A 237 16.55 9.87 -9.16
C ALA A 237 16.80 11.36 -8.87
N GLN A 238 17.88 11.95 -9.41
CA GLN A 238 18.17 13.37 -9.21
C GLN A 238 17.12 14.28 -9.84
N THR A 239 16.58 13.89 -11.00
CA THR A 239 15.49 14.61 -11.65
C THR A 239 14.21 14.51 -10.82
N GLY A 240 13.85 13.29 -10.39
CA GLY A 240 12.69 13.05 -9.53
C GLY A 240 12.78 13.83 -8.22
N TYR A 241 13.92 13.78 -7.53
CA TYR A 241 14.16 14.55 -6.30
C TYR A 241 13.96 16.05 -6.52
N SER A 242 14.54 16.62 -7.58
CA SER A 242 14.40 18.05 -7.87
C SER A 242 12.95 18.47 -8.10
N SER A 243 12.17 17.63 -8.80
CA SER A 243 10.74 17.87 -9.00
C SER A 243 9.95 17.80 -7.69
N LEU A 244 10.27 16.84 -6.81
CA LEU A 244 9.63 16.73 -5.49
C LEU A 244 9.97 17.93 -4.60
N GLU A 245 11.23 18.35 -4.57
CA GLU A 245 11.68 19.52 -3.80
C GLU A 245 10.99 20.81 -4.26
N GLN A 246 10.84 20.98 -5.57
CA GLN A 246 10.11 22.10 -6.16
C GLN A 246 8.61 22.06 -5.78
N ALA A 247 7.98 20.90 -5.90
CA ALA A 247 6.56 20.72 -5.56
C ALA A 247 6.31 20.97 -4.07
N GLN A 248 7.12 20.37 -3.19
CA GLN A 248 7.05 20.58 -1.74
C GLN A 248 7.14 22.06 -1.39
N THR A 249 8.09 22.80 -1.96
CA THR A 249 8.26 24.24 -1.70
C THR A 249 7.06 25.04 -2.20
N ALA A 250 6.61 24.77 -3.43
CA ALA A 250 5.51 25.50 -4.06
C ALA A 250 4.19 25.27 -3.32
N HIS A 251 3.86 24.01 -3.03
CA HIS A 251 2.59 23.66 -2.41
C HIS A 251 2.58 23.99 -0.90
N ALA A 252 3.68 23.84 -0.16
CA ALA A 252 3.72 24.21 1.26
C ALA A 252 3.40 25.71 1.50
N ALA A 253 3.76 26.57 0.56
CA ALA A 253 3.45 28.01 0.60
C ALA A 253 2.09 28.34 -0.02
N ALA A 254 1.54 27.44 -0.84
CA ALA A 254 0.24 27.61 -1.47
C ALA A 254 -0.90 27.44 -0.45
N ASN A 255 -2.08 27.88 -0.84
CA ASN A 255 -3.34 27.60 -0.13
C ASN A 255 -3.45 28.02 1.35
N SER A 256 -2.50 28.78 1.92
CA SER A 256 -2.52 29.23 3.33
C SER A 256 -3.89 29.81 3.75
N ASP A 257 -4.51 30.64 2.90
CA ASP A 257 -5.80 31.25 3.22
C ASP A 257 -6.95 30.23 3.21
N ASN A 258 -6.89 29.24 2.31
CA ASN A 258 -7.90 28.21 2.17
C ASN A 258 -7.88 27.25 3.37
N VAL A 259 -6.69 26.82 3.80
CA VAL A 259 -6.54 25.92 4.96
C VAL A 259 -6.85 26.62 6.28
N LYS A 260 -6.53 27.92 6.41
CA LYS A 260 -6.93 28.73 7.58
C LYS A 260 -8.44 28.90 7.67
N LYS A 261 -9.12 29.16 6.55
CA LYS A 261 -10.60 29.26 6.52
C LYS A 261 -11.29 27.99 7.00
N ALA A 262 -10.63 26.84 6.80
CA ALA A 262 -11.14 25.54 7.19
C ALA A 262 -10.60 25.04 8.55
N ASP A 263 -9.81 25.85 9.27
CA ASP A 263 -9.17 25.47 10.54
C ASP A 263 -8.27 24.21 10.42
N LYS A 264 -7.53 24.11 9.31
CA LYS A 264 -6.65 22.97 8.97
C LYS A 264 -5.19 23.37 8.78
N ASP A 265 -4.80 24.57 9.18
CA ASP A 265 -3.45 25.11 8.94
C ASP A 265 -2.35 24.29 9.63
N SER A 266 -2.59 23.84 10.87
CA SER A 266 -1.65 22.99 11.61
C SER A 266 -1.44 21.63 10.92
N GLN A 267 -2.50 20.99 10.45
CA GLN A 267 -2.42 19.68 9.80
C GLN A 267 -1.78 19.80 8.40
N TYR A 268 -2.10 20.87 7.68
CA TYR A 268 -1.45 21.19 6.40
C TYR A 268 0.05 21.37 6.58
N LYS A 269 0.46 22.17 7.59
CA LYS A 269 1.87 22.36 7.92
C LYS A 269 2.54 21.03 8.30
N ASN A 270 1.89 20.21 9.13
CA ASN A 270 2.44 18.91 9.53
C ASN A 270 2.70 18.00 8.32
N PHE A 271 1.81 17.96 7.33
CA PHE A 271 2.04 17.20 6.11
C PHE A 271 3.29 17.67 5.36
N TYR A 272 3.43 18.97 5.13
CA TYR A 272 4.61 19.49 4.41
C TYR A 272 5.90 19.43 5.21
N ASP A 273 5.83 19.40 6.54
CA ASP A 273 6.97 19.08 7.40
C ASP A 273 7.39 17.61 7.22
N LYS A 274 6.44 16.66 7.15
CA LYS A 274 6.75 15.24 6.83
C LYS A 274 7.30 15.06 5.42
N TYR A 275 6.77 15.79 4.45
CA TYR A 275 7.33 15.81 3.11
C TYR A 275 8.76 16.38 3.09
N HIS A 276 9.02 17.43 3.87
CA HIS A 276 10.37 17.97 4.01
C HIS A 276 11.33 16.95 4.64
N ASP A 277 10.91 16.28 5.72
CA ASP A 277 11.70 15.23 6.39
C ASP A 277 12.06 14.10 5.40
N PHE A 278 11.08 13.65 4.60
CA PHE A 278 11.29 12.69 3.52
C PHE A 278 12.38 13.16 2.54
N LEU A 279 12.31 14.42 2.07
CA LEU A 279 13.30 14.96 1.13
C LEU A 279 14.71 14.99 1.73
N LEU A 280 14.84 15.40 3.00
CA LEU A 280 16.14 15.38 3.69
C LEU A 280 16.73 13.97 3.74
N ARG A 281 15.90 12.96 4.02
CA ARG A 281 16.36 11.56 4.03
C ARG A 281 16.69 11.05 2.63
N ALA A 282 15.82 11.31 1.65
CA ALA A 282 16.04 10.93 0.25
C ALA A 282 17.36 11.50 -0.29
N LYS A 283 17.65 12.77 -0.02
CA LYS A 283 18.90 13.43 -0.41
C LYS A 283 20.13 12.72 0.16
N LYS A 284 20.08 12.35 1.44
CA LYS A 284 21.17 11.59 2.08
C LYS A 284 21.32 10.22 1.43
N ILE A 285 20.23 9.48 1.27
CA ILE A 285 20.23 8.13 0.69
C ILE A 285 20.77 8.13 -0.73
N MET A 286 20.36 9.07 -1.58
CA MET A 286 20.85 9.19 -2.95
C MET A 286 22.36 9.44 -3.01
N ARG A 287 22.90 10.29 -2.11
CA ARG A 287 24.35 10.51 -2.01
C ARG A 287 25.08 9.24 -1.61
N ASP A 288 24.62 8.60 -0.54
CA ASP A 288 25.24 7.39 0.00
C ASP A 288 25.18 6.23 -1.03
N ALA A 289 24.06 6.10 -1.75
CA ALA A 289 23.88 5.13 -2.83
C ALA A 289 24.69 5.47 -4.09
N GLY A 290 24.92 6.75 -4.38
CA GLY A 290 25.81 7.19 -5.47
C GLY A 290 27.25 6.73 -5.24
N ASP A 291 27.74 6.85 -3.99
CA ASP A 291 29.06 6.39 -3.59
C ASP A 291 29.15 4.86 -3.58
N ALA A 292 28.14 4.17 -3.03
CA ALA A 292 28.11 2.71 -2.93
C ALA A 292 27.76 1.99 -4.25
N GLY A 293 27.08 2.68 -5.16
CA GLY A 293 26.51 2.14 -6.40
C GLY A 293 25.21 1.34 -6.24
N LYS A 294 24.68 1.22 -5.02
CA LYS A 294 23.48 0.45 -4.69
C LYS A 294 22.77 1.01 -3.46
N LEU A 295 21.50 0.69 -3.33
CA LEU A 295 20.68 0.95 -2.14
C LEU A 295 20.69 -0.29 -1.23
N THR A 296 20.53 -0.06 0.06
CA THR A 296 20.36 -1.12 1.06
C THR A 296 18.89 -1.25 1.44
N ASP A 297 18.48 -2.44 1.90
CA ASP A 297 17.12 -2.68 2.38
C ASP A 297 16.71 -1.67 3.47
N SER A 298 17.62 -1.37 4.40
CA SER A 298 17.38 -0.38 5.46
C SER A 298 17.15 1.03 4.91
N GLN A 299 17.80 1.41 3.81
CA GLN A 299 17.55 2.72 3.17
C GLN A 299 16.19 2.76 2.48
N LEU A 300 15.77 1.65 1.85
CA LEU A 300 14.45 1.57 1.23
C LEU A 300 13.34 1.58 2.28
N GLU A 301 13.51 0.82 3.36
CA GLU A 301 12.60 0.80 4.52
C GLU A 301 12.46 2.20 5.14
N ASP A 302 13.58 2.92 5.27
CA ASP A 302 13.62 4.31 5.73
C ASP A 302 12.76 5.26 4.86
N LEU A 303 12.81 5.10 3.53
CA LEU A 303 11.99 5.89 2.60
C LEU A 303 10.51 5.53 2.67
N ASP A 304 10.19 4.24 2.76
CA ASP A 304 8.82 3.78 2.93
C ASP A 304 8.22 4.26 4.27
N ASN A 305 9.00 4.25 5.36
CA ASN A 305 8.56 4.75 6.66
C ASN A 305 8.25 6.26 6.66
N ASP A 306 9.08 7.06 5.99
CA ASP A 306 8.82 8.50 5.83
C ASP A 306 7.57 8.74 4.94
N TYR A 307 7.35 7.91 3.91
CA TYR A 307 6.13 7.96 3.09
C TYR A 307 4.87 7.61 3.89
N GLU A 308 4.91 6.57 4.74
CA GLU A 308 3.80 6.23 5.64
C GLU A 308 3.52 7.35 6.67
N SER A 309 4.56 8.07 7.08
CA SER A 309 4.40 9.27 7.93
C SER A 309 3.67 10.40 7.19
N MET A 310 3.92 10.58 5.90
CA MET A 310 3.16 11.52 5.06
C MET A 310 1.70 11.11 4.91
N ILE A 311 1.42 9.81 4.68
CA ILE A 311 0.05 9.28 4.62
C ILE A 311 -0.70 9.56 5.93
N THR A 312 -0.05 9.30 7.07
CA THR A 312 -0.63 9.58 8.40
C THR A 312 -0.95 11.07 8.57
N ALA A 313 -0.04 11.95 8.15
CA ALA A 313 -0.27 13.40 8.20
C ALA A 313 -1.40 13.85 7.26
N TYR A 314 -1.51 13.27 6.07
CA TYR A 314 -2.61 13.51 5.14
C TYR A 314 -3.96 13.07 5.72
N ASN A 315 -4.03 11.87 6.31
CA ASN A 315 -5.24 11.38 6.94
C ASN A 315 -5.68 12.29 8.10
N SER A 316 -4.73 12.82 8.87
CA SER A 316 -5.04 13.82 9.90
C SER A 316 -5.59 15.14 9.33
N PHE A 317 -5.17 15.52 8.12
CA PHE A 317 -5.68 16.72 7.46
C PHE A 317 -7.11 16.54 6.95
N THR A 318 -7.42 15.38 6.37
CA THR A 318 -8.72 15.07 5.77
C THR A 318 -9.78 14.55 6.74
N SER A 319 -9.38 14.12 7.94
CA SER A 319 -10.30 13.75 9.04
C SER A 319 -11.04 14.96 9.60
#